data_AF-A0A5E3WS73-F1
#
_entry.id   AF-A0A5E3WS73-F1
#
_cell.length_a   1.000
_cell.length_b   1.000
_cell.length_c   1.000
_cell.angle_alpha   90.00
_cell.angle_beta   90.00
_cell.angle_gamma   90.00
#
_symmetry.space_group_name_H-M   'P 1'
#
loop_
_entity.id
_entity.type
_entity.pdbx_description
1 polymer ?
#
loop_
_entity_poly.entity_id
_entity_poly.type
_entity_poly.pdbx_seq_one_letter_code
_entity_poly.pdbx_strand_id
1 'polypeptide(L)'
;MNSQLIADLKRPSSPGDYTRTCRSLDEAASSIAKDLKSRQQLGTDLPSIWPALGRIWSGTATAVEQEEEEDSGEAALVTSLAKLTRNLVAGIAHNQEQAFVFEPDISRLIRVYTSWTRENEESSRVALRMLTQLLSNMVTVNEDLQRKLFRRYLIEDEERSLLLRLAESHDAKTTLPLLVLLLNCIRQSRARAETLAVSVTGNRLCVTLLDKIEANLDADTVGPGGQVFELGYAVFASLFEHGLFGDLYSRISIHDEPISPPQTTLLKLLDSYLQARIGAEPDLHDAATAEALVGAFGLLSSFIQKAISHAIAGHVGTPPPATDSTTVSVAADTLLDHHTEMDLRTPSAEAGLNSLDLQLPPACAAVVLIAQCLNSLLLAESDAPQVTNECKAVVLKTDVLESLLETLRQLDIFLPRIAFGKVTPSPAAPPSAGAGDPSRADAHGFAYVKRDLVRLLGTLAHGSRNVQDRVREAKGIEVVLNLCVVDERNPYLREHAIFALRNLLHENQENQAVVEQLKPMGTWDGSAAFEG
;
A
#
# COMPACT_ATOMS: atom_id res chain seq x y z
N MET A 1 32.31 28.69 -27.63
CA MET A 1 30.94 28.35 -27.18
C MET A 1 30.69 28.84 -25.76
N ASN A 2 31.50 28.41 -24.78
CA ASN A 2 31.31 28.78 -23.37
C ASN A 2 31.33 30.31 -23.10
N SER A 3 32.28 31.08 -23.65
CA SER A 3 32.34 32.53 -23.44
C SER A 3 31.14 33.31 -24.01
N GLN A 4 30.58 32.85 -25.14
CA GLN A 4 29.39 33.45 -25.75
C GLN A 4 28.16 33.15 -24.90
N LEU A 5 27.99 31.89 -24.48
CA LEU A 5 26.92 31.49 -23.58
C LEU A 5 26.95 32.30 -22.28
N ILE A 6 28.12 32.44 -21.65
CA ILE A 6 28.30 33.23 -20.42
C ILE A 6 27.92 34.72 -20.64
N ALA A 7 28.23 35.28 -21.81
CA ALA A 7 27.85 36.66 -22.14
C ALA A 7 26.34 36.83 -22.31
N ASP A 8 25.67 35.79 -22.83
CA ASP A 8 24.22 35.74 -23.03
C ASP A 8 23.45 35.41 -21.75
N LEU A 9 24.11 34.82 -20.75
CA LEU A 9 23.57 34.56 -19.41
C LEU A 9 23.47 35.84 -18.57
N LYS A 10 22.54 36.72 -18.96
CA LYS A 10 22.11 37.90 -18.21
C LYS A 10 20.64 37.79 -17.87
N ARG A 11 20.22 38.45 -16.79
CA ARG A 11 18.82 38.52 -16.41
C ARG A 11 18.02 39.22 -17.53
N PRO A 12 16.99 38.58 -18.09
CA PRO A 12 16.15 39.25 -19.09
C PRO A 12 15.28 40.33 -18.43
N SER A 13 15.13 41.45 -19.12
CA SER A 13 14.35 42.63 -18.69
C SER A 13 13.20 42.98 -19.63
N SER A 14 13.11 42.31 -20.77
CA SER A 14 12.05 42.50 -21.77
C SER A 14 11.63 41.16 -22.39
N PRO A 15 10.41 41.04 -22.95
CA PRO A 15 9.96 39.79 -23.60
C PRO A 15 10.93 39.27 -24.68
N GLY A 16 11.58 40.18 -25.42
CA GLY A 16 12.60 39.84 -26.41
C GLY A 16 13.88 39.24 -25.78
N ASP A 17 14.26 39.73 -24.60
CA ASP A 17 15.41 39.21 -23.85
C ASP A 17 15.12 37.82 -23.28
N TYR A 18 13.90 37.58 -22.78
CA TYR A 18 13.47 36.25 -22.34
C TYR A 18 13.59 35.25 -23.48
N THR A 19 13.01 35.56 -24.63
CA THR A 19 13.03 34.70 -25.82
C THR A 19 14.47 34.38 -26.24
N ARG A 20 15.36 35.37 -26.24
CA ARG A 20 16.78 35.18 -26.59
C ARG A 20 17.49 34.30 -25.57
N THR A 21 17.32 34.57 -24.28
CA THR A 21 18.00 33.86 -23.19
C THR A 21 17.56 32.40 -23.13
N CYS A 22 16.26 32.13 -23.21
CA CYS A 22 15.71 30.77 -23.26
C CYS A 22 16.26 29.99 -24.46
N ARG A 23 16.30 30.61 -25.65
CA ARG A 23 16.87 29.98 -26.84
C ARG A 23 18.34 29.61 -26.65
N SER A 24 19.17 30.53 -26.15
CA SER A 24 20.59 30.26 -25.88
C SER A 24 20.78 29.12 -24.87
N LEU A 25 19.97 29.09 -23.81
CA LEU A 25 19.98 28.00 -22.81
C LEU A 25 19.58 26.65 -23.43
N ASP A 26 18.54 26.62 -24.25
CA ASP A 26 18.02 25.42 -24.91
C ASP A 26 18.98 24.85 -25.96
N GLU A 27 19.61 25.72 -26.76
CA GLU A 27 20.65 25.34 -27.72
C GLU A 27 21.86 24.73 -26.99
N ALA A 28 22.31 25.38 -25.91
CA ALA A 28 23.38 24.85 -25.08
C ALA A 28 23.00 23.50 -24.46
N ALA A 29 21.80 23.39 -23.88
CA ALA A 29 21.31 22.15 -23.28
C ALA A 29 21.25 21.00 -24.30
N SER A 30 20.82 21.30 -25.52
CA SER A 30 20.74 20.32 -26.62
C SER A 30 22.12 19.87 -27.08
N SER A 31 23.10 20.79 -27.13
CA SER A 31 24.48 20.49 -27.54
C SER A 31 25.18 19.48 -26.62
N ILE A 32 24.89 19.54 -25.32
CA ILE A 32 25.48 18.65 -24.30
C ILE A 32 24.61 17.43 -23.96
N ALA A 33 23.43 17.30 -24.58
CA ALA A 33 22.42 16.31 -24.16
C ALA A 33 22.87 14.85 -24.35
N LYS A 34 23.72 14.55 -25.33
CA LYS A 34 24.12 13.16 -25.67
C LYS A 34 25.60 12.84 -25.39
N ASP A 35 26.44 13.85 -25.18
CA ASP A 35 27.88 13.66 -25.02
C ASP A 35 28.36 13.98 -23.61
N LEU A 36 28.85 12.95 -22.92
CA LEU A 36 29.43 13.08 -21.57
C LEU A 36 30.64 14.02 -21.56
N LYS A 37 31.47 13.98 -22.61
CA LYS A 37 32.69 14.80 -22.68
C LYS A 37 32.34 16.28 -22.79
N SER A 38 31.38 16.63 -23.66
CA SER A 38 30.88 18.00 -23.79
C SER A 38 30.28 18.54 -22.49
N ARG A 39 29.56 17.72 -21.71
CA ARG A 39 29.04 18.13 -20.39
C ARG A 39 30.18 18.41 -19.40
N GLN A 40 31.20 17.54 -19.37
CA GLN A 40 32.35 17.72 -18.49
C GLN A 40 33.15 18.95 -18.87
N GLN A 41 33.39 19.16 -20.17
CA GLN A 41 34.07 20.35 -20.69
C GLN A 41 33.31 21.62 -20.30
N LEU A 42 32.01 21.73 -20.62
CA LEU A 42 31.25 22.94 -20.30
C LEU A 42 31.20 23.25 -18.79
N GLY A 43 31.20 22.21 -17.94
CA GLY A 43 31.24 22.37 -16.48
C GLY A 43 32.61 22.74 -15.90
N THR A 44 33.70 22.50 -16.62
CA THR A 44 35.08 22.70 -16.13
C THR A 44 35.88 23.75 -16.92
N ASP A 45 35.36 24.18 -18.07
CA ASP A 45 35.98 25.16 -18.95
C ASP A 45 36.17 26.52 -18.25
N LEU A 46 37.20 27.24 -18.69
CA LEU A 46 37.45 28.63 -18.31
C LEU A 46 37.10 29.57 -19.47
N PRO A 47 36.36 30.68 -19.22
CA PRO A 47 35.78 31.08 -17.93
C PRO A 47 34.64 30.16 -17.46
N SER A 48 34.49 29.99 -16.14
CA SER A 48 33.49 29.08 -15.55
C SER A 48 32.06 29.58 -15.76
N ILE A 49 31.15 28.66 -16.10
CA ILE A 49 29.72 28.94 -16.31
C ILE A 49 28.93 29.10 -15.01
N TRP A 50 29.37 28.46 -13.91
CA TRP A 50 28.62 28.37 -12.66
C TRP A 50 28.27 29.71 -12.02
N PRO A 51 29.19 30.71 -11.94
CA PRO A 51 28.83 32.02 -11.39
C PRO A 51 27.77 32.76 -12.21
N ALA A 52 27.75 32.55 -13.53
CA ALA A 52 26.73 33.15 -14.39
C ALA A 52 25.37 32.46 -14.19
N LEU A 53 25.34 31.13 -14.13
CA LEU A 53 24.13 30.37 -13.81
C LEU A 53 23.57 30.73 -12.44
N GLY A 54 24.42 30.84 -11.41
CA GLY A 54 23.99 31.19 -10.06
C GLY A 54 23.32 32.56 -9.97
N ARG A 55 23.82 33.56 -10.71
CA ARG A 55 23.17 34.89 -10.78
C ARG A 55 21.78 34.82 -11.39
N ILE A 56 21.60 34.02 -12.44
CA ILE A 56 20.27 33.88 -13.07
C ILE A 56 19.35 33.07 -12.16
N TRP A 57 19.78 31.93 -11.62
CA TRP A 57 18.97 31.14 -10.69
C TRP A 57 18.44 31.98 -9.54
N SER A 58 19.31 32.72 -8.86
CA SER A 58 18.93 33.60 -7.74
C SER A 58 18.00 34.73 -8.19
N GLY A 59 18.30 35.39 -9.31
CA GLY A 59 17.47 36.46 -9.85
C GLY A 59 16.09 35.99 -10.31
N THR A 60 16.00 34.80 -10.91
CA THR A 60 14.76 34.18 -11.35
C THR A 60 13.92 33.70 -10.18
N ALA A 61 14.52 33.05 -9.17
CA ALA A 61 13.80 32.63 -7.97
C ALA A 61 13.17 33.80 -7.22
N THR A 62 13.90 34.91 -7.07
CA THR A 62 13.36 36.12 -6.44
C THR A 62 12.26 36.79 -7.27
N ALA A 63 12.39 36.82 -8.60
CA ALA A 63 11.36 37.41 -9.44
C ALA A 63 10.06 36.59 -9.39
N VAL A 64 10.14 35.26 -9.54
CA VAL A 64 8.97 34.36 -9.51
C VAL A 64 8.22 34.44 -8.17
N GLU A 65 8.92 34.61 -7.06
CA GLU A 65 8.28 34.79 -5.74
C GLU A 65 7.55 36.13 -5.59
N GLN A 66 7.99 37.16 -6.30
CA GLN A 66 7.40 38.50 -6.28
C GLN A 66 6.36 38.70 -7.38
N GLU A 67 6.17 37.69 -8.23
CA GLU A 67 5.37 37.80 -9.43
C GLU A 67 3.88 37.59 -9.14
N GLU A 68 3.12 38.68 -9.24
CA GLU A 68 1.65 38.68 -9.12
C GLU A 68 0.95 38.45 -10.47
N GLU A 69 1.63 38.68 -11.61
CA GLU A 69 1.07 38.54 -12.96
C GLU A 69 1.31 37.14 -13.57
N GLU A 70 0.45 36.74 -14.52
CA GLU A 70 0.42 35.38 -15.08
C GLU A 70 1.40 35.14 -16.26
N ASP A 71 1.96 36.18 -16.91
CA ASP A 71 2.68 36.04 -18.19
C ASP A 71 3.99 36.87 -18.31
N SER A 72 4.91 36.70 -17.37
CA SER A 72 6.23 37.37 -17.38
C SER A 72 7.31 36.69 -18.24
N GLY A 73 7.08 35.46 -18.70
CA GLY A 73 8.09 34.60 -19.31
C GLY A 73 9.01 33.86 -18.33
N GLU A 74 8.82 34.00 -17.01
CA GLU A 74 9.68 33.41 -15.98
C GLU A 74 9.60 31.88 -15.94
N ALA A 75 8.41 31.30 -16.06
CA ALA A 75 8.25 29.84 -16.11
C ALA A 75 9.00 29.20 -17.30
N ALA A 76 9.06 29.89 -18.43
CA ALA A 76 9.85 29.46 -19.59
C ALA A 76 11.36 29.57 -19.33
N LEU A 77 11.80 30.63 -18.64
CA LEU A 77 13.19 30.80 -18.22
C LEU A 77 13.61 29.72 -17.23
N VAL A 78 12.79 29.45 -16.20
CA VAL A 78 13.00 28.36 -15.23
C VAL A 78 13.12 27.02 -15.94
N THR A 79 12.22 26.73 -16.89
CA THR A 79 12.25 25.51 -17.68
C THR A 79 13.58 25.35 -18.43
N SER A 80 14.04 26.42 -19.10
CA SER A 80 15.28 26.43 -19.88
C SER A 80 16.52 26.30 -18.99
N LEU A 81 16.55 27.00 -17.85
CA LEU A 81 17.61 26.92 -16.84
C LEU A 81 17.70 25.53 -16.23
N ALA A 82 16.56 24.97 -15.84
CA ALA A 82 16.46 23.65 -15.27
C ALA A 82 16.97 22.60 -16.25
N LYS A 83 16.57 22.70 -17.53
CA LYS A 83 16.98 21.78 -18.59
C LYS A 83 18.49 21.82 -18.87
N LEU A 84 19.10 23.00 -18.97
CA LEU A 84 20.55 23.13 -19.13
C LEU A 84 21.29 22.54 -17.90
N THR A 85 20.91 22.97 -16.70
CA THR A 85 21.55 22.54 -15.46
C THR A 85 21.42 21.03 -15.27
N ARG A 86 20.24 20.46 -15.56
CA ARG A 86 19.96 19.01 -15.49
C ARG A 86 20.89 18.23 -16.42
N ASN A 87 21.14 18.75 -17.61
CA ASN A 87 22.04 18.11 -18.57
C ASN A 87 23.51 18.22 -18.15
N LEU A 88 23.91 19.36 -17.58
CA LEU A 88 25.28 19.56 -17.08
C LEU A 88 25.61 18.57 -15.96
N VAL A 89 24.69 18.31 -15.04
CA VAL A 89 24.94 17.44 -13.88
C VAL A 89 24.79 15.95 -14.18
N ALA A 90 24.13 15.58 -15.28
CA ALA A 90 23.79 14.20 -15.59
C ALA A 90 25.04 13.30 -15.73
N GLY A 91 25.28 12.49 -14.70
CA GLY A 91 26.39 11.53 -14.63
C GLY A 91 27.76 12.13 -14.30
N ILE A 92 27.83 13.36 -13.78
CA ILE A 92 29.10 14.06 -13.51
C ILE A 92 29.11 14.61 -12.08
N ALA A 93 29.79 13.91 -11.17
CA ALA A 93 29.86 14.27 -9.75
C ALA A 93 30.41 15.69 -9.49
N HIS A 94 31.45 16.12 -10.23
CA HIS A 94 31.98 17.48 -10.11
C HIS A 94 30.93 18.54 -10.43
N ASN A 95 30.18 18.37 -11.53
CA ASN A 95 29.14 19.30 -11.93
C ASN A 95 27.96 19.28 -10.94
N GLN A 96 27.64 18.12 -10.37
CA GLN A 96 26.63 18.00 -9.32
C GLN A 96 26.97 18.85 -8.09
N GLU A 97 28.23 18.84 -7.64
CA GLU A 97 28.68 19.68 -6.51
C GLU A 97 28.56 21.17 -6.81
N GLN A 98 28.93 21.58 -8.02
CA GLN A 98 28.82 22.98 -8.44
C GLN A 98 27.35 23.43 -8.52
N ALA A 99 26.48 22.58 -9.08
CA ALA A 99 25.05 22.86 -9.21
C ALA A 99 24.32 22.83 -7.86
N PHE A 100 24.78 22.04 -6.89
CA PHE A 100 24.13 21.90 -5.57
C PHE A 100 24.04 23.22 -4.81
N VAL A 101 24.91 24.19 -5.13
CA VAL A 101 24.82 25.56 -4.60
C VAL A 101 23.50 26.25 -4.96
N PHE A 102 22.85 25.85 -6.07
CA PHE A 102 21.57 26.40 -6.53
C PHE A 102 20.35 25.73 -5.88
N GLU A 103 20.54 24.68 -5.08
CA GLU A 103 19.44 23.96 -4.43
C GLU A 103 18.48 24.88 -3.65
N PRO A 104 18.93 25.91 -2.89
CA PRO A 104 18.01 26.79 -2.18
C PRO A 104 17.05 27.52 -3.12
N ASP A 105 17.54 28.02 -4.25
CA ASP A 105 16.72 28.70 -5.27
C ASP A 105 15.78 27.73 -5.98
N ILE A 106 16.26 26.52 -6.30
CA ILE A 106 15.43 25.44 -6.89
C ILE A 106 14.30 25.05 -5.93
N SER A 107 14.59 24.90 -4.63
CA SER A 107 13.59 24.53 -3.63
C SER A 107 12.52 25.61 -3.46
N ARG A 108 12.91 26.90 -3.50
CA ARG A 108 11.99 28.04 -3.49
C ARG A 108 11.06 28.01 -4.70
N LEU A 109 11.60 27.81 -5.90
CA LEU A 109 10.81 27.71 -7.14
C LEU A 109 9.84 26.53 -7.11
N ILE A 110 10.26 25.35 -6.64
CA ILE A 110 9.36 24.20 -6.50
C ILE A 110 8.22 24.54 -5.54
N ARG A 111 8.47 25.25 -4.43
CA ARG A 111 7.41 25.66 -3.49
C ARG A 111 6.41 26.62 -4.11
N VAL A 112 6.86 27.52 -4.99
CA VAL A 112 5.98 28.43 -5.73
C VAL A 112 5.16 27.65 -6.76
N TYR A 113 5.78 26.78 -7.57
CA TYR A 113 5.05 26.05 -8.61
C TYR A 113 4.17 24.90 -8.09
N THR A 114 4.31 24.53 -6.81
CA THR A 114 3.40 23.63 -6.09
C THR A 114 2.33 24.37 -5.30
N SER A 115 2.28 25.71 -5.36
CA SER A 115 1.19 26.47 -4.75
C SER A 115 -0.10 26.27 -5.54
N TRP A 116 -1.23 26.27 -4.83
CA TRP A 116 -2.56 26.13 -5.43
C TRP A 116 -2.82 27.14 -6.56
N THR A 117 -2.24 28.34 -6.46
CA THR A 117 -2.36 29.40 -7.47
C THR A 117 -1.66 29.06 -8.79
N ARG A 118 -0.54 28.32 -8.75
CA ARG A 118 0.31 28.04 -9.93
C ARG A 118 0.16 26.61 -10.46
N GLU A 119 -0.33 25.67 -9.66
CA GLU A 119 -0.38 24.24 -10.03
C GLU A 119 -1.23 23.94 -11.27
N ASN A 120 -2.24 24.78 -11.55
CA ASN A 120 -3.13 24.60 -12.71
C ASN A 120 -2.56 25.16 -14.02
N GLU A 121 -1.52 25.99 -13.98
CA GLU A 121 -0.92 26.59 -15.16
C GLU A 121 -0.05 25.57 -15.92
N GLU A 122 -0.17 25.50 -17.25
CA GLU A 122 0.63 24.56 -18.05
C GLU A 122 2.12 24.87 -18.00
N SER A 123 2.50 26.14 -18.08
CA SER A 123 3.89 26.60 -18.00
C SER A 123 4.53 26.25 -16.65
N SER A 124 3.82 26.46 -15.55
CA SER A 124 4.24 26.10 -14.19
C SER A 124 4.41 24.59 -14.02
N ARG A 125 3.50 23.77 -14.58
CA ARG A 125 3.66 22.30 -14.58
C ARG A 125 4.89 21.85 -15.37
N VAL A 126 5.17 22.46 -16.52
CA VAL A 126 6.39 22.15 -17.29
C VAL A 126 7.65 22.52 -16.52
N ALA A 127 7.67 23.69 -15.87
CA ALA A 127 8.77 24.13 -15.03
C ALA A 127 8.98 23.17 -13.84
N LEU A 128 7.90 22.80 -13.14
CA LEU A 128 7.93 21.87 -12.00
C LEU A 128 8.49 20.50 -12.38
N ARG A 129 8.08 19.93 -13.52
CA ARG A 129 8.64 18.68 -14.05
C ARG A 129 10.16 18.78 -14.23
N MET A 130 10.63 19.86 -14.84
CA MET A 130 12.05 20.07 -15.10
C MET A 130 12.85 20.31 -13.82
N LEU A 131 12.30 21.06 -12.86
CA LEU A 131 12.92 21.29 -11.55
C LEU A 131 13.05 19.98 -10.75
N THR A 132 12.00 19.16 -10.75
CA THR A 132 12.00 17.86 -10.04
C THR A 132 13.02 16.90 -10.66
N GLN A 133 13.11 16.87 -12.01
CA GLN A 133 14.12 16.08 -12.70
C GLN A 133 15.53 16.60 -12.47
N LEU A 134 15.73 17.92 -12.42
CA LEU A 134 17.00 18.54 -12.05
C LEU A 134 17.41 18.09 -10.64
N LEU A 135 16.52 18.20 -9.65
CA LEU A 135 16.78 17.82 -8.28
C LEU A 135 17.20 16.34 -8.17
N SER A 136 16.51 15.45 -8.88
CA SER A 136 16.86 14.03 -8.98
C SER A 136 18.26 13.81 -9.57
N ASN A 137 18.55 14.47 -10.69
CA ASN A 137 19.82 14.35 -11.41
C ASN A 137 21.01 14.99 -10.69
N MET A 138 20.78 15.99 -9.84
CA MET A 138 21.81 16.67 -9.06
C MET A 138 22.47 15.78 -8.01
N VAL A 139 21.83 14.69 -7.61
CA VAL A 139 22.36 13.80 -6.56
C VAL A 139 22.57 12.35 -7.03
N THR A 140 22.14 11.99 -8.25
CA THR A 140 22.06 10.59 -8.71
C THR A 140 23.34 9.75 -8.50
N VAL A 141 24.53 10.33 -8.68
CA VAL A 141 25.82 9.60 -8.57
C VAL A 141 26.70 10.10 -7.44
N ASN A 142 26.19 10.98 -6.57
CA ASN A 142 26.96 11.59 -5.49
C ASN A 142 26.32 11.29 -4.14
N GLU A 143 26.84 10.27 -3.46
CA GLU A 143 26.37 9.77 -2.16
C GLU A 143 26.35 10.85 -1.06
N ASP A 144 27.32 11.76 -1.05
CA ASP A 144 27.35 12.83 -0.06
C ASP A 144 26.24 13.85 -0.31
N LEU A 145 25.94 14.17 -1.58
CA LEU A 145 24.82 15.04 -1.92
C LEU A 145 23.46 14.36 -1.67
N GLN A 146 23.33 13.07 -1.97
CA GLN A 146 22.13 12.30 -1.59
C GLN A 146 21.90 12.39 -0.08
N ARG A 147 22.93 12.14 0.73
CA ARG A 147 22.85 12.24 2.19
C ARG A 147 22.43 13.63 2.64
N LYS A 148 23.03 14.70 2.10
CA LYS A 148 22.70 16.10 2.45
C LYS A 148 21.26 16.46 2.09
N LEU A 149 20.84 16.16 0.85
CA LEU A 149 19.50 16.45 0.35
C LEU A 149 18.43 15.68 1.14
N PHE A 150 18.64 14.37 1.29
CA PHE A 150 17.68 13.49 1.93
C PHE A 150 17.47 13.85 3.41
N ARG A 151 18.58 14.13 4.12
CA ARG A 151 18.54 14.61 5.50
C ARG A 151 17.79 15.94 5.61
N ARG A 152 18.00 16.85 4.66
CA ARG A 152 17.34 18.16 4.68
C ARG A 152 15.83 18.01 4.57
N TYR A 153 15.33 17.33 3.55
CA TYR A 153 13.89 17.33 3.28
C TYR A 153 13.06 16.35 4.13
N LEU A 154 13.67 15.35 4.77
CA LEU A 154 12.96 14.49 5.72
C LEU A 154 13.02 14.97 7.18
N ILE A 155 13.94 15.86 7.52
CA ILE A 155 14.01 16.48 8.86
C ILE A 155 13.26 17.82 8.90
N GLU A 156 13.01 18.46 7.75
CA GLU A 156 12.19 19.67 7.66
C GLU A 156 10.77 19.45 8.22
N ASP A 157 10.21 20.53 8.77
CA ASP A 157 8.82 20.60 9.22
C ASP A 157 7.87 20.16 8.09
N GLU A 158 6.79 19.46 8.45
CA GLU A 158 5.89 18.77 7.53
C GLU A 158 5.32 19.70 6.46
N GLU A 159 4.84 20.88 6.87
CA GLU A 159 4.26 21.91 5.98
C GLU A 159 5.28 22.45 4.97
N ARG A 160 6.56 22.25 5.28
CA ARG A 160 7.71 22.67 4.48
C ARG A 160 8.36 21.50 3.76
N SER A 161 7.90 20.27 3.89
CA SER A 161 8.51 19.15 3.17
C SER A 161 8.34 19.31 1.66
N LEU A 162 9.48 19.47 0.97
CA LEU A 162 9.50 19.57 -0.48
C LEU A 162 9.08 18.24 -1.14
N LEU A 163 9.47 17.12 -0.53
CA LEU A 163 9.18 15.78 -1.04
C LEU A 163 7.68 15.46 -0.95
N LEU A 164 7.01 15.88 0.14
CA LEU A 164 5.55 15.72 0.27
C LEU A 164 4.80 16.50 -0.81
N ARG A 165 5.14 17.78 -1.03
CA ARG A 165 4.51 18.59 -2.09
C ARG A 165 4.66 17.98 -3.47
N LEU A 166 5.85 17.47 -3.79
CA LEU A 166 6.11 16.77 -5.05
C LEU A 166 5.33 15.46 -5.14
N ALA A 167 5.18 14.74 -4.03
CA ALA A 167 4.36 13.54 -3.95
C ALA A 167 2.86 13.87 -4.01
N GLU A 168 2.39 15.05 -3.66
CA GLU A 168 0.97 15.38 -3.78
C GLU A 168 0.57 15.71 -5.24
N SER A 169 1.54 16.03 -6.10
CA SER A 169 1.28 16.40 -7.50
C SER A 169 0.46 15.36 -8.28
N HIS A 170 -0.57 15.83 -8.99
CA HIS A 170 -1.40 15.02 -9.88
C HIS A 170 -0.72 14.69 -11.22
N ASP A 171 0.45 15.26 -11.49
CA ASP A 171 1.20 15.02 -12.70
C ASP A 171 2.19 13.86 -12.54
N ALA A 172 1.90 12.74 -13.21
CA ALA A 172 2.77 11.56 -13.21
C ALA A 172 4.21 11.91 -13.65
N LYS A 173 4.40 12.85 -14.59
CA LYS A 173 5.73 13.25 -15.05
C LYS A 173 6.55 14.01 -13.99
N THR A 174 5.90 14.54 -12.96
CA THR A 174 6.53 15.12 -11.78
C THR A 174 6.79 14.06 -10.72
N THR A 175 5.86 13.11 -10.53
CA THR A 175 6.00 12.00 -9.58
C THR A 175 7.14 11.04 -9.98
N LEU A 176 7.33 10.76 -11.26
CA LEU A 176 8.34 9.79 -11.74
C LEU A 176 9.78 10.17 -11.32
N PRO A 177 10.30 11.39 -11.57
CA PRO A 177 11.63 11.77 -11.09
C PRO A 177 11.77 11.82 -9.57
N LEU A 178 10.69 12.09 -8.83
CA LEU A 178 10.66 11.98 -7.36
C LEU A 178 10.89 10.53 -6.92
N LEU A 179 10.18 9.57 -7.50
CA LEU A 179 10.36 8.15 -7.18
C LEU A 179 11.79 7.68 -7.49
N VAL A 180 12.35 8.12 -8.63
CA VAL A 180 13.76 7.85 -8.98
C VAL A 180 14.71 8.48 -7.96
N LEU A 181 14.46 9.71 -7.51
CA LEU A 181 15.25 10.37 -6.48
C LEU A 181 15.23 9.57 -5.17
N LEU A 182 14.03 9.16 -4.71
CA LEU A 182 13.88 8.38 -3.48
C LEU A 182 14.61 7.04 -3.58
N LEU A 183 14.41 6.32 -4.70
CA LEU A 183 15.06 5.03 -4.94
C LEU A 183 16.58 5.14 -4.96
N ASN A 184 17.13 6.15 -5.64
CA ASN A 184 18.57 6.42 -5.64
C ASN A 184 19.09 6.71 -4.24
N CYS A 185 18.31 7.40 -3.40
CA CYS A 185 18.71 7.67 -2.03
C CYS A 185 18.68 6.40 -1.16
N ILE A 186 17.64 5.57 -1.24
CA ILE A 186 17.45 4.49 -0.25
C ILE A 186 18.07 3.15 -0.64
N ARG A 187 18.16 2.83 -1.94
CA ARG A 187 18.45 1.47 -2.43
C ARG A 187 19.71 0.86 -1.83
N GLN A 188 20.79 1.63 -1.75
CA GLN A 188 22.10 1.17 -1.26
C GLN A 188 22.44 1.70 0.15
N SER A 189 21.45 2.19 0.91
CA SER A 189 21.70 2.78 2.23
C SER A 189 20.56 2.53 3.20
N ARG A 190 20.73 1.48 4.02
CA ARG A 190 19.80 1.13 5.11
C ARG A 190 19.49 2.31 6.03
N ALA A 191 20.48 3.12 6.41
CA ALA A 191 20.26 4.28 7.28
C ALA A 191 19.30 5.34 6.69
N ARG A 192 19.31 5.51 5.36
CA ARG A 192 18.40 6.43 4.65
C ARG A 192 17.03 5.78 4.45
N ALA A 193 16.98 4.49 4.11
CA ALA A 193 15.74 3.72 4.10
C ALA A 193 15.02 3.77 5.46
N GLU A 194 15.76 3.60 6.56
CA GLU A 194 15.26 3.68 7.93
C GLU A 194 14.77 5.10 8.26
N THR A 195 15.50 6.13 7.86
CA THR A 195 15.03 7.52 8.02
C THR A 195 13.70 7.75 7.32
N LEU A 196 13.48 7.18 6.13
CA LEU A 196 12.20 7.24 5.41
C LEU A 196 11.09 6.48 6.15
N ALA A 197 11.37 5.29 6.66
CA ALA A 197 10.37 4.43 7.31
C ALA A 197 10.03 4.83 8.76
N VAL A 198 10.85 5.67 9.40
CA VAL A 198 10.73 5.96 10.84
C VAL A 198 10.38 7.43 11.12
N SER A 199 10.82 8.37 10.28
CA SER A 199 10.55 9.79 10.49
C SER A 199 9.09 10.16 10.23
N VAL A 200 8.57 11.18 10.92
CA VAL A 200 7.18 11.65 10.75
C VAL A 200 6.91 12.05 9.29
N THR A 201 7.77 12.91 8.72
CA THR A 201 7.70 13.33 7.32
C THR A 201 7.85 12.14 6.35
N GLY A 202 8.71 11.18 6.68
CA GLY A 202 8.90 9.97 5.89
C GLY A 202 7.65 9.07 5.87
N ASN A 203 6.99 8.89 7.02
CA ASN A 203 5.76 8.11 7.12
C ASN A 203 4.62 8.74 6.31
N ARG A 204 4.43 10.06 6.40
CA ARG A 204 3.47 10.79 5.55
C ARG A 204 3.77 10.56 4.07
N LEU A 205 5.05 10.63 3.70
CA LEU A 205 5.47 10.46 2.32
C LEU A 205 5.17 9.04 1.85
N CYS A 206 5.47 8.03 2.67
CA CYS A 206 5.10 6.65 2.40
C CYS A 206 3.58 6.49 2.24
N VAL A 207 2.76 7.10 3.09
CA VAL A 207 1.29 7.07 2.95
C VAL A 207 0.86 7.68 1.60
N THR A 208 1.33 8.88 1.27
CA THR A 208 1.01 9.52 -0.02
C THR A 208 1.44 8.68 -1.21
N LEU A 209 2.59 8.00 -1.13
CA LEU A 209 3.07 7.12 -2.18
C LEU A 209 2.25 5.82 -2.27
N LEU A 210 1.81 5.24 -1.15
CA LEU A 210 0.91 4.09 -1.12
C LEU A 210 -0.43 4.43 -1.78
N ASP A 211 -0.99 5.60 -1.47
CA ASP A 211 -2.23 6.08 -2.10
C ASP A 211 -2.07 6.24 -3.61
N LYS A 212 -0.91 6.73 -4.08
CA LYS A 212 -0.61 6.80 -5.52
C LYS A 212 -0.49 5.43 -6.17
N ILE A 213 0.16 4.48 -5.50
CA ILE A 213 0.31 3.12 -6.02
C ILE A 213 -1.07 2.48 -6.18
N GLU A 214 -1.92 2.59 -5.16
CA GLU A 214 -3.30 2.08 -5.21
C GLU A 214 -4.11 2.75 -6.34
N ALA A 215 -3.99 4.06 -6.51
CA ALA A 215 -4.67 4.79 -7.59
C ALA A 215 -4.19 4.42 -9.01
N ASN A 216 -3.03 3.77 -9.14
CA ASN A 216 -2.46 3.35 -10.43
C ASN A 216 -2.39 1.82 -10.59
N LEU A 217 -3.06 1.05 -9.74
CA LEU A 217 -3.03 -0.41 -9.76
C LEU A 217 -3.50 -0.99 -11.11
N ASP A 218 -4.54 -0.41 -11.70
CA ASP A 218 -5.14 -0.85 -12.96
C ASP A 218 -4.64 -0.05 -14.18
N ALA A 219 -3.60 0.77 -14.02
CA ALA A 219 -3.08 1.60 -15.11
C ALA A 219 -2.34 0.77 -16.15
N ASP A 220 -2.41 1.19 -17.42
CA ASP A 220 -1.63 0.59 -18.50
C ASP A 220 -0.13 0.59 -18.18
N THR A 221 0.51 -0.58 -18.26
CA THR A 221 1.92 -0.80 -17.88
C THR A 221 2.91 0.06 -18.67
N VAL A 222 2.56 0.44 -19.90
CA VAL A 222 3.38 1.31 -20.76
C VAL A 222 3.19 2.79 -20.45
N GLY A 223 2.05 3.16 -19.87
CA GLY A 223 1.67 4.54 -19.59
C GLY A 223 2.41 5.16 -18.40
N PRO A 224 2.31 6.49 -18.20
CA PRO A 224 2.88 7.16 -17.04
C PRO A 224 2.37 6.60 -15.70
N GLY A 225 1.11 6.17 -15.63
CA GLY A 225 0.52 5.55 -14.44
C GLY A 225 1.17 4.21 -14.09
N GLY A 226 1.32 3.31 -15.08
CA GLY A 226 2.04 2.05 -14.89
C GLY A 226 3.48 2.25 -14.45
N GLN A 227 4.19 3.26 -14.99
CA GLN A 227 5.54 3.59 -14.54
C GLN A 227 5.58 4.12 -13.10
N VAL A 228 4.56 4.88 -12.66
CA VAL A 228 4.43 5.33 -11.27
C VAL A 228 4.21 4.14 -10.34
N PHE A 229 3.37 3.18 -10.74
CA PHE A 229 3.18 1.94 -10.00
C PHE A 229 4.50 1.15 -9.88
N GLU A 230 5.19 0.89 -10.99
CA GLU A 230 6.44 0.12 -11.02
C GLU A 230 7.55 0.75 -10.16
N LEU A 231 7.79 2.05 -10.32
CA LEU A 231 8.80 2.75 -9.51
C LEU A 231 8.37 2.91 -8.06
N GLY A 232 7.07 3.07 -7.80
CA GLY A 232 6.51 3.10 -6.45
C GLY A 232 6.73 1.77 -5.74
N TYR A 233 6.37 0.65 -6.39
CA TYR A 233 6.66 -0.69 -5.90
C TYR A 233 8.16 -0.88 -5.64
N ALA A 234 9.05 -0.44 -6.53
CA ALA A 234 10.49 -0.54 -6.34
C ALA A 234 11.01 0.22 -5.11
N VAL A 235 10.37 1.34 -4.71
CA VAL A 235 10.70 2.06 -3.47
C VAL A 235 10.36 1.20 -2.25
N PHE A 236 9.16 0.61 -2.20
CA PHE A 236 8.74 -0.24 -1.07
C PHE A 236 9.47 -1.58 -1.03
N ALA A 237 9.73 -2.20 -2.19
CA ALA A 237 10.57 -3.39 -2.30
C ALA A 237 11.95 -3.13 -1.66
N SER A 238 12.55 -1.95 -1.91
CA SER A 238 13.81 -1.59 -1.25
C SER A 238 13.66 -1.45 0.28
N LEU A 239 12.52 -0.97 0.80
CA LEU A 239 12.28 -0.95 2.24
C LEU A 239 12.17 -2.37 2.82
N PHE A 240 11.56 -3.30 2.09
CA PHE A 240 11.45 -4.70 2.48
C PHE A 240 12.81 -5.40 2.49
N GLU A 241 13.64 -5.18 1.46
CA GLU A 241 15.04 -5.65 1.40
C GLU A 241 15.88 -5.16 2.59
N HIS A 242 15.57 -3.99 3.15
CA HIS A 242 16.25 -3.46 4.35
C HIS A 242 15.59 -3.92 5.68
N GLY A 243 14.57 -4.77 5.62
CA GLY A 243 13.86 -5.29 6.79
C GLY A 243 12.96 -4.28 7.51
N LEU A 244 12.51 -3.23 6.81
CA LEU A 244 11.80 -2.10 7.42
C LEU A 244 10.26 -2.23 7.34
N PHE A 245 9.73 -3.38 6.91
CA PHE A 245 8.29 -3.60 6.83
C PHE A 245 7.59 -3.36 8.17
N GLY A 246 8.05 -4.01 9.25
CA GLY A 246 7.40 -3.90 10.56
C GLY A 246 7.46 -2.47 11.14
N ASP A 247 8.59 -1.80 10.96
CA ASP A 247 8.76 -0.41 11.38
C ASP A 247 7.79 0.53 10.67
N LEU A 248 7.65 0.39 9.36
CA LEU A 248 6.73 1.22 8.58
C LEU A 248 5.28 0.86 8.89
N TYR A 249 4.92 -0.43 8.89
CA TYR A 249 3.55 -0.93 9.07
C TYR A 249 2.93 -0.46 10.39
N SER A 250 3.72 -0.45 11.47
CA SER A 250 3.30 0.04 12.79
C SER A 250 3.17 1.56 12.87
N ARG A 251 3.92 2.31 12.05
CA ARG A 251 3.92 3.79 12.09
C ARG A 251 2.85 4.43 11.22
N ILE A 252 2.38 3.73 10.20
CA ILE A 252 1.27 4.18 9.34
C ILE A 252 -0.11 3.71 9.84
N SER A 253 -0.17 3.08 11.01
CA SER A 253 -1.44 2.71 11.65
C SER A 253 -2.20 3.95 12.12
N ILE A 254 -3.53 3.92 12.00
CA ILE A 254 -4.42 4.98 12.45
C ILE A 254 -5.04 4.58 13.79
N HIS A 255 -5.15 5.53 14.72
CA HIS A 255 -5.80 5.29 16.02
C HIS A 255 -7.29 4.95 15.82
N ASP A 256 -7.78 3.97 16.57
CA ASP A 256 -9.16 3.43 16.49
C ASP A 256 -9.55 2.69 15.19
N GLU A 257 -8.64 2.55 14.22
CA GLU A 257 -8.87 1.72 13.02
C GLU A 257 -8.06 0.42 13.12
N PRO A 258 -8.69 -0.77 12.94
CA PRO A 258 -7.96 -2.03 12.98
C PRO A 258 -7.00 -2.18 11.80
N ILE A 259 -7.33 -1.59 10.65
CA ILE A 259 -6.52 -1.58 9.44
C ILE A 259 -6.84 -0.33 8.61
N SER A 260 -5.81 0.41 8.21
CA SER A 260 -5.97 1.54 7.29
C SER A 260 -5.79 1.13 5.82
N PRO A 261 -6.32 1.89 4.84
CA PRO A 261 -6.07 1.62 3.42
C PRO A 261 -4.57 1.57 3.06
N PRO A 262 -3.70 2.50 3.53
CA PRO A 262 -2.25 2.41 3.29
C PRO A 262 -1.63 1.13 3.86
N GLN A 263 -2.05 0.65 5.03
CA GLN A 263 -1.58 -0.62 5.58
C GLN A 263 -1.99 -1.81 4.71
N THR A 264 -3.19 -1.77 4.14
CA THR A 264 -3.68 -2.81 3.22
C THR A 264 -2.86 -2.81 1.93
N THR A 265 -2.62 -1.64 1.33
CA THR A 265 -1.75 -1.52 0.14
C THR A 265 -0.34 -1.99 0.44
N LEU A 266 0.23 -1.65 1.61
CA LEU A 266 1.56 -2.12 2.00
C LEU A 266 1.63 -3.65 2.11
N LEU A 267 0.59 -4.30 2.65
CA LEU A 267 0.48 -5.77 2.68
C LEU A 267 0.40 -6.38 1.28
N LYS A 268 -0.35 -5.77 0.35
CA LYS A 268 -0.40 -6.22 -1.05
C LYS A 268 0.98 -6.15 -1.71
N LEU A 269 1.73 -5.07 -1.49
CA LEU A 269 3.09 -4.93 -2.03
C LEU A 269 4.05 -5.93 -1.40
N LEU A 270 3.94 -6.20 -0.09
CA LEU A 270 4.74 -7.24 0.57
C LEU A 270 4.41 -8.63 0.02
N ASP A 271 3.14 -8.97 -0.16
CA ASP A 271 2.73 -10.25 -0.75
C ASP A 271 3.32 -10.43 -2.16
N SER A 272 3.21 -9.39 -3.00
CA SER A 272 3.83 -9.39 -4.34
C SER A 272 5.35 -9.56 -4.28
N TYR A 273 6.03 -8.88 -3.35
CA TYR A 273 7.47 -9.00 -3.13
C TYR A 273 7.89 -10.41 -2.72
N LEU A 274 7.17 -11.02 -1.78
CA LEU A 274 7.45 -12.38 -1.32
C LEU A 274 7.15 -13.42 -2.41
N GLN A 275 6.09 -13.22 -3.20
CA GLN A 275 5.77 -14.08 -4.33
C GLN A 275 6.84 -14.05 -5.43
N ALA A 276 7.39 -12.86 -5.72
CA ALA A 276 8.50 -12.71 -6.67
C ALA A 276 9.79 -13.40 -6.20
N ARG A 277 9.90 -13.70 -4.90
CA ARG A 277 11.02 -14.39 -4.26
C ARG A 277 10.80 -15.90 -4.08
N ILE A 278 9.69 -16.49 -4.54
CA ILE A 278 9.47 -17.93 -4.40
C ILE A 278 10.60 -18.71 -5.09
N GLY A 279 11.27 -19.57 -4.34
CA GLY A 279 12.44 -20.33 -4.79
C GLY A 279 13.79 -19.61 -4.66
N ALA A 280 13.80 -18.36 -4.19
CA ALA A 280 15.02 -17.67 -3.76
C ALA A 280 15.46 -18.13 -2.36
N GLU A 281 16.73 -17.88 -2.00
CA GLU A 281 17.20 -18.15 -0.65
C GLU A 281 16.48 -17.24 0.37
N PRO A 282 16.24 -17.75 1.61
CA PRO A 282 15.74 -16.93 2.70
C PRO A 282 16.63 -15.71 2.94
N ASP A 283 16.01 -14.57 3.17
CA ASP A 283 16.69 -13.30 3.42
C ASP A 283 16.86 -13.07 4.93
N LEU A 284 17.88 -12.30 5.31
CA LEU A 284 18.26 -12.01 6.70
C LEU A 284 17.10 -11.40 7.52
N HIS A 285 16.16 -10.73 6.84
CA HIS A 285 15.07 -10.00 7.46
C HIS A 285 13.73 -10.72 7.41
N ASP A 286 13.69 -11.95 6.91
CA ASP A 286 12.46 -12.75 6.81
C ASP A 286 11.86 -13.04 8.20
N ALA A 287 12.69 -13.33 9.22
CA ALA A 287 12.23 -13.56 10.59
C ALA A 287 11.62 -12.30 11.24
N ALA A 288 12.22 -11.12 11.02
CA ALA A 288 11.68 -9.84 11.52
C ALA A 288 10.37 -9.47 10.81
N THR A 289 10.27 -9.78 9.52
CA THR A 289 9.04 -9.62 8.74
C THR A 289 7.95 -10.55 9.27
N ALA A 290 8.27 -11.81 9.56
CA ALA A 290 7.36 -12.77 10.18
C ALA A 290 6.88 -12.29 11.56
N GLU A 291 7.75 -11.70 12.38
CA GLU A 291 7.39 -11.16 13.70
C GLU A 291 6.37 -10.02 13.58
N ALA A 292 6.59 -9.09 12.64
CA ALA A 292 5.64 -8.02 12.37
C ALA A 292 4.29 -8.53 11.87
N LEU A 293 4.29 -9.51 10.96
CA LEU A 293 3.08 -10.15 10.44
C LEU A 293 2.31 -10.90 11.54
N VAL A 294 3.00 -11.59 12.43
CA VAL A 294 2.43 -12.27 13.61
C VAL A 294 1.75 -11.28 14.55
N GLY A 295 2.40 -10.14 14.83
CA GLY A 295 1.81 -9.06 15.62
C GLY A 295 0.54 -8.49 14.97
N ALA A 296 0.60 -8.19 13.67
CA ALA A 296 -0.56 -7.71 12.90
C ALA A 296 -1.71 -8.74 12.88
N PHE A 297 -1.38 -10.03 12.69
CA PHE A 297 -2.36 -11.11 12.75
C PHE A 297 -3.08 -11.15 14.10
N GLY A 298 -2.34 -11.07 15.21
CA GLY A 298 -2.91 -11.10 16.56
C GLY A 298 -3.91 -9.96 16.81
N LEU A 299 -3.57 -8.75 16.37
CA LEU A 299 -4.46 -7.58 16.50
C LEU A 299 -5.74 -7.74 15.67
N LEU A 300 -5.59 -8.10 14.38
CA LEU A 300 -6.73 -8.22 13.47
C LEU A 300 -7.62 -9.41 13.80
N SER A 301 -7.05 -10.57 14.15
CA SER A 301 -7.80 -11.75 14.60
C SER A 301 -8.62 -11.44 15.85
N SER A 302 -8.04 -10.75 16.83
CA SER A 302 -8.74 -10.32 18.04
C SER A 302 -9.91 -9.38 17.74
N PHE A 303 -9.71 -8.43 16.80
CA PHE A 303 -10.77 -7.54 16.34
C PHE A 303 -11.90 -8.31 15.65
N ILE A 304 -11.55 -9.16 14.67
CA ILE A 304 -12.50 -10.00 13.93
C ILE A 304 -13.33 -10.86 14.90
N GLN A 305 -12.67 -11.49 15.87
CA GLN A 305 -13.33 -12.36 16.84
C GLN A 305 -14.35 -11.59 17.69
N LYS A 306 -13.98 -10.39 18.17
CA LYS A 306 -14.91 -9.52 18.91
C LYS A 306 -16.08 -9.07 18.05
N ALA A 307 -15.82 -8.59 16.84
CA ALA A 307 -16.85 -8.13 15.91
C ALA A 307 -17.86 -9.24 15.58
N ILE A 308 -17.38 -10.45 15.29
CA ILE A 308 -18.22 -11.63 15.04
C ILE A 308 -19.03 -12.01 16.28
N SER A 309 -18.40 -12.04 17.45
CA SER A 309 -19.07 -12.39 18.71
C SER A 309 -20.21 -11.43 19.04
N HIS A 310 -20.00 -10.12 18.84
CA HIS A 310 -21.03 -9.10 19.00
C HIS A 310 -22.16 -9.26 17.98
N ALA A 311 -21.83 -9.53 16.72
CA ALA A 311 -22.83 -9.77 15.67
C ALA A 311 -23.70 -10.98 15.98
N ILE A 312 -23.12 -12.10 16.43
CA ILE A 312 -23.85 -13.31 16.82
C ILE A 312 -24.73 -13.06 18.06
N ALA A 313 -24.22 -12.35 19.06
CA ALA A 313 -24.98 -12.05 20.28
C ALA A 313 -26.16 -11.08 20.03
N GLY A 314 -26.00 -10.12 19.12
CA GLY A 314 -27.05 -9.15 18.75
C GLY A 314 -28.32 -9.79 18.16
N HIS A 315 -28.21 -10.99 17.56
CA HIS A 315 -29.34 -11.74 17.03
C HIS A 315 -30.20 -12.43 18.11
N VAL A 316 -29.80 -12.35 19.38
CA VAL A 316 -30.51 -12.95 20.52
C VAL A 316 -31.57 -11.99 21.10
N GLY A 317 -31.59 -10.71 20.72
CA GLY A 317 -32.42 -9.68 21.36
C GLY A 317 -33.45 -9.00 20.46
N THR A 318 -34.63 -9.61 20.28
CA THR A 318 -36.00 -9.01 20.37
C THR A 318 -37.03 -9.91 19.69
N PRO A 319 -38.07 -10.41 20.40
CA PRO A 319 -39.27 -10.92 19.74
C PRO A 319 -40.02 -9.74 19.08
N PRO A 320 -40.64 -9.92 17.90
CA PRO A 320 -41.52 -8.89 17.36
C PRO A 320 -42.66 -8.63 18.36
N PRO A 321 -43.02 -7.37 18.67
CA PRO A 321 -44.17 -7.10 19.50
C PRO A 321 -45.42 -7.63 18.78
N ALA A 322 -46.20 -8.45 19.50
CA ALA A 322 -47.48 -8.92 19.02
C ALA A 322 -48.36 -7.71 18.68
N THR A 323 -48.75 -7.60 17.41
CA THR A 323 -49.71 -6.60 16.96
C THR A 323 -51.09 -6.99 17.46
N ASP A 324 -51.48 -6.47 18.63
CA ASP A 324 -52.88 -6.44 19.03
C ASP A 324 -53.61 -5.37 18.22
N SER A 325 -54.61 -5.84 17.50
CA SER A 325 -55.60 -5.10 16.76
C SER A 325 -56.57 -4.43 17.72
N THR A 326 -56.70 -3.10 17.69
CA THR A 326 -57.98 -2.38 17.95
C THR A 326 -57.92 -0.87 17.66
N THR A 327 -58.62 -0.49 16.58
CA THR A 327 -59.60 0.62 16.47
C THR A 327 -59.22 2.11 16.60
N VAL A 328 -59.43 2.80 15.44
CA VAL A 328 -60.25 4.02 15.20
C VAL A 328 -59.61 5.41 15.32
N SER A 329 -59.21 5.95 14.15
CA SER A 329 -59.61 7.23 13.51
C SER A 329 -60.09 8.41 14.37
N VAL A 330 -59.47 9.59 14.19
CA VAL A 330 -60.13 10.88 13.83
C VAL A 330 -59.15 11.79 13.05
N ALA A 331 -59.51 12.17 11.81
CA ALA A 331 -59.01 13.35 11.07
C ALA A 331 -59.80 14.60 11.52
N ALA A 332 -59.39 15.87 11.47
CA ALA A 332 -58.54 16.64 10.57
C ALA A 332 -58.25 18.02 11.23
N ASP A 333 -57.20 18.74 10.81
CA ASP A 333 -57.29 20.09 10.21
C ASP A 333 -55.94 20.87 10.21
N THR A 334 -55.45 21.09 8.99
CA THR A 334 -54.94 22.36 8.41
C THR A 334 -53.77 23.14 9.05
N LEU A 335 -52.60 23.19 8.39
CA LEU A 335 -52.12 24.31 7.51
C LEU A 335 -50.59 24.28 7.24
N LEU A 336 -50.25 24.26 5.95
CA LEU A 336 -49.21 24.97 5.19
C LEU A 336 -47.69 24.74 5.40
N ASP A 337 -47.07 24.52 4.23
CA ASP A 337 -45.73 24.90 3.75
C ASP A 337 -44.49 24.15 4.25
N HIS A 338 -43.99 23.20 3.46
CA HIS A 338 -42.81 23.43 2.61
C HIS A 338 -42.54 22.26 1.64
N HIS A 339 -42.08 22.62 0.45
CA HIS A 339 -41.64 21.72 -0.61
C HIS A 339 -40.48 20.82 -0.14
N THR A 340 -40.60 19.51 -0.36
CA THR A 340 -39.44 18.62 -0.44
C THR A 340 -39.73 17.53 -1.47
N GLU A 341 -38.77 17.36 -2.37
CA GLU A 341 -38.81 16.42 -3.49
C GLU A 341 -38.93 14.96 -3.02
N MET A 342 -39.54 14.18 -3.90
CA MET A 342 -40.07 12.85 -3.71
C MET A 342 -38.95 11.80 -3.81
N ASP A 343 -38.49 11.29 -2.66
CA ASP A 343 -37.54 10.17 -2.58
C ASP A 343 -38.32 8.84 -2.69
N LEU A 344 -38.34 8.24 -3.88
CA LEU A 344 -38.92 6.92 -4.13
C LEU A 344 -37.96 5.82 -3.62
N ARG A 345 -37.96 5.58 -2.30
CA ARG A 345 -37.29 4.41 -1.71
C ARG A 345 -38.18 3.17 -1.79
N THR A 346 -37.85 2.25 -2.68
CA THR A 346 -38.24 0.84 -2.60
C THR A 346 -37.65 0.19 -1.34
N PRO A 347 -38.44 -0.47 -0.48
CA PRO A 347 -37.90 -1.17 0.68
C PRO A 347 -37.57 -2.63 0.33
N SER A 348 -36.30 -2.93 0.07
CA SER A 348 -35.72 -4.28 0.27
C SER A 348 -34.19 -4.22 0.15
N ALA A 349 -33.49 -4.96 1.01
CA ALA A 349 -32.02 -5.13 1.13
C ALA A 349 -31.23 -4.24 2.11
N GLU A 350 -31.63 -3.00 2.42
CA GLU A 350 -30.79 -2.11 3.26
C GLU A 350 -30.84 -2.36 4.78
N ALA A 351 -31.81 -3.12 5.29
CA ALA A 351 -31.98 -3.27 6.74
C ALA A 351 -31.05 -4.30 7.42
N GLY A 352 -30.43 -5.22 6.66
CA GLY A 352 -29.58 -6.30 7.20
C GLY A 352 -28.11 -5.92 7.41
N LEU A 353 -27.62 -4.89 6.71
CA LEU A 353 -26.20 -4.49 6.71
C LEU A 353 -25.82 -3.52 7.86
N ASN A 354 -26.78 -2.95 8.57
CA ASN A 354 -26.53 -1.91 9.59
C ASN A 354 -25.98 -2.44 10.93
N SER A 355 -25.76 -3.75 11.08
CA SER A 355 -25.26 -4.36 12.34
C SER A 355 -23.85 -4.96 12.25
N LEU A 356 -23.23 -4.97 11.06
CA LEU A 356 -21.85 -5.42 10.91
C LEU A 356 -20.90 -4.26 11.14
N ASP A 357 -19.86 -4.50 11.93
CA ASP A 357 -18.75 -3.57 12.04
C ASP A 357 -18.21 -3.31 10.62
N LEU A 358 -18.27 -2.05 10.16
CA LEU A 358 -17.87 -1.65 8.80
C LEU A 358 -16.41 -2.01 8.50
N GLN A 359 -15.59 -2.19 9.55
CA GLN A 359 -14.18 -2.55 9.45
C GLN A 359 -13.94 -4.07 9.42
N LEU A 360 -14.97 -4.90 9.62
CA LEU A 360 -14.84 -6.36 9.61
C LEU A 360 -14.40 -6.94 8.25
N PRO A 361 -15.00 -6.56 7.10
CA PRO A 361 -14.53 -7.07 5.80
C PRO A 361 -13.09 -6.63 5.46
N PRO A 362 -12.68 -5.35 5.61
CA PRO A 362 -11.28 -4.95 5.44
C PRO A 362 -10.31 -5.72 6.35
N ALA A 363 -10.66 -5.93 7.63
CA ALA A 363 -9.84 -6.71 8.55
C ALA A 363 -9.67 -8.16 8.09
N CYS A 364 -10.74 -8.80 7.59
CA CYS A 364 -10.67 -10.15 7.02
C CYS A 364 -9.76 -10.21 5.78
N ALA A 365 -9.86 -9.24 4.87
CA ALA A 365 -9.00 -9.14 3.70
C ALA A 365 -7.52 -8.95 4.08
N ALA A 366 -7.23 -8.13 5.09
CA ALA A 366 -5.87 -7.96 5.61
C ALA A 366 -5.32 -9.25 6.24
N VAL A 367 -6.15 -10.01 6.98
CA VAL A 367 -5.76 -11.31 7.52
C VAL A 367 -5.46 -12.33 6.42
N VAL A 368 -6.17 -12.29 5.29
CA VAL A 368 -5.84 -13.11 4.10
C VAL A 368 -4.44 -12.77 3.59
N LEU A 369 -4.13 -11.48 3.38
CA LEU A 369 -2.81 -11.04 2.90
C LEU A 369 -1.70 -11.44 3.89
N ILE A 370 -1.93 -11.29 5.19
CA ILE A 370 -0.97 -11.71 6.22
C ILE A 370 -0.75 -13.22 6.18
N ALA A 371 -1.82 -14.02 6.07
CA ALA A 371 -1.71 -15.47 5.98
C ALA A 371 -0.99 -15.92 4.69
N GLN A 372 -1.16 -15.19 3.59
CA GLN A 372 -0.43 -15.40 2.33
C GLN A 372 1.06 -15.09 2.51
N CYS A 373 1.40 -13.93 3.08
CA CYS A 373 2.79 -13.54 3.36
C CYS A 373 3.50 -14.55 4.28
N LEU A 374 2.86 -14.93 5.39
CA LEU A 374 3.40 -15.92 6.32
C LEU A 374 3.61 -17.28 5.64
N ASN A 375 2.67 -17.72 4.80
CA ASN A 375 2.85 -18.94 4.02
C ASN A 375 4.05 -18.85 3.07
N SER A 376 4.21 -17.74 2.35
CA SER A 376 5.35 -17.54 1.44
C SER A 376 6.69 -17.62 2.18
N LEU A 377 6.79 -16.98 3.36
CA LEU A 377 7.98 -17.05 4.21
C LEU A 377 8.27 -18.47 4.72
N LEU A 378 7.24 -19.18 5.20
CA LEU A 378 7.39 -20.55 5.71
C LEU A 378 7.77 -21.56 4.60
N LEU A 379 7.23 -21.37 3.39
CA LEU A 379 7.57 -22.20 2.25
C LEU A 379 9.01 -21.92 1.77
N ALA A 380 9.42 -20.65 1.67
CA ALA A 380 10.80 -20.29 1.33
C ALA A 380 11.81 -20.87 2.33
N GLU A 381 11.50 -20.83 3.63
CA GLU A 381 12.31 -21.46 4.68
C GLU A 381 12.38 -22.99 4.55
N SER A 382 11.28 -23.64 4.15
CA SER A 382 11.21 -25.09 4.01
C SER A 382 11.96 -25.60 2.77
N ASP A 383 11.98 -24.80 1.70
CA ASP A 383 12.67 -25.13 0.44
C ASP A 383 14.18 -24.77 0.49
N ALA A 384 14.65 -24.09 1.53
CA ALA A 384 16.03 -23.64 1.66
C ALA A 384 17.03 -24.81 1.80
N PRO A 385 18.24 -24.71 1.22
CA PRO A 385 19.26 -25.76 1.33
C PRO A 385 19.71 -26.03 2.78
N GLN A 386 19.62 -25.02 3.63
CA GLN A 386 19.91 -25.10 5.06
C GLN A 386 18.64 -24.76 5.84
N VAL A 387 18.15 -25.72 6.61
CA VAL A 387 16.94 -25.56 7.41
C VAL A 387 17.25 -24.69 8.63
N THR A 388 16.78 -23.43 8.62
CA THR A 388 16.98 -22.47 9.72
C THR A 388 15.81 -22.48 10.72
N ASN A 389 14.57 -22.82 10.30
CA ASN A 389 13.35 -22.88 11.13
C ASN A 389 13.10 -21.60 11.97
N GLU A 390 13.66 -20.45 11.56
CA GLU A 390 13.57 -19.18 12.27
C GLU A 390 12.17 -18.56 12.15
N CYS A 391 11.62 -18.48 10.94
CA CYS A 391 10.28 -17.98 10.67
C CYS A 391 9.24 -18.84 11.38
N LYS A 392 9.34 -20.18 11.23
CA LYS A 392 8.44 -21.11 11.92
C LYS A 392 8.56 -20.97 13.44
N ALA A 393 9.76 -20.81 13.99
CA ALA A 393 9.94 -20.58 15.42
C ALA A 393 9.31 -19.26 15.89
N VAL A 394 9.42 -18.18 15.12
CA VAL A 394 8.76 -16.89 15.43
C VAL A 394 7.24 -17.06 15.50
N VAL A 395 6.64 -17.70 14.49
CA VAL A 395 5.18 -17.93 14.46
C VAL A 395 4.75 -18.79 15.66
N LEU A 396 5.47 -19.86 15.96
CA LEU A 396 5.09 -20.82 17.01
C LEU A 396 5.38 -20.36 18.46
N LYS A 397 6.24 -19.35 18.65
CA LYS A 397 6.52 -18.74 19.97
C LYS A 397 5.32 -17.98 20.55
N THR A 398 4.33 -17.65 19.72
CA THR A 398 3.16 -16.88 20.11
C THR A 398 1.90 -17.77 20.14
N ASP A 399 0.80 -17.22 20.67
CA ASP A 399 -0.52 -17.86 20.65
C ASP A 399 -1.24 -17.67 19.30
N VAL A 400 -0.50 -17.35 18.22
CA VAL A 400 -1.07 -17.16 16.87
C VAL A 400 -1.77 -18.42 16.38
N LEU A 401 -1.28 -19.61 16.75
CA LEU A 401 -1.91 -20.87 16.36
C LEU A 401 -3.32 -20.99 16.95
N GLU A 402 -3.47 -20.73 18.25
CA GLU A 402 -4.75 -20.77 18.95
C GLU A 402 -5.68 -19.65 18.45
N SER A 403 -5.13 -18.45 18.22
CA SER A 403 -5.90 -17.35 17.63
C SER A 403 -6.40 -17.68 16.22
N LEU A 404 -5.56 -18.31 15.38
CA LEU A 404 -5.93 -18.77 14.05
C LEU A 404 -7.08 -19.78 14.12
N LEU A 405 -7.00 -20.75 15.02
CA LEU A 405 -8.05 -21.77 15.21
C LEU A 405 -9.36 -21.15 15.70
N GLU A 406 -9.29 -20.21 16.63
CA GLU A 406 -10.48 -19.52 17.14
C GLU A 406 -11.11 -18.63 16.06
N THR A 407 -10.30 -17.90 15.29
CA THR A 407 -10.79 -17.12 14.14
C THR A 407 -11.45 -18.03 13.10
N LEU A 408 -10.85 -19.17 12.76
CA LEU A 408 -11.47 -20.15 11.85
C LEU A 408 -12.81 -20.67 12.40
N ARG A 409 -12.86 -21.01 13.69
CA ARG A 409 -14.07 -21.51 14.36
C ARG A 409 -15.20 -20.49 14.28
N GLN A 410 -14.92 -19.23 14.61
CA GLN A 410 -15.92 -18.17 14.58
C GLN A 410 -16.35 -17.82 13.16
N LEU A 411 -15.43 -17.78 12.20
CA LEU A 411 -15.76 -17.58 10.78
C LEU A 411 -16.62 -18.71 10.23
N ASP A 412 -16.38 -19.95 10.64
CA ASP A 412 -17.21 -21.08 10.21
C ASP A 412 -18.65 -20.98 10.73
N ILE A 413 -18.83 -20.54 11.99
CA ILE A 413 -20.15 -20.29 12.57
C ILE A 413 -20.84 -19.09 11.92
N PHE A 414 -20.09 -18.02 11.68
CA PHE A 414 -20.61 -16.72 11.29
C PHE A 414 -20.96 -16.62 9.81
N LEU A 415 -20.13 -17.19 8.93
CA LEU A 415 -20.30 -17.11 7.49
C LEU A 415 -21.02 -18.35 6.93
N PRO A 416 -22.14 -18.18 6.21
CA PRO A 416 -22.77 -19.28 5.49
C PRO A 416 -21.83 -19.87 4.44
N ARG A 417 -22.07 -21.13 4.08
CA ARG A 417 -21.39 -21.84 3.00
C ARG A 417 -22.24 -21.76 1.74
N ILE A 418 -21.59 -21.64 0.58
CA ILE A 418 -22.29 -21.70 -0.71
C ILE A 418 -21.94 -23.03 -1.37
N ALA A 419 -22.88 -23.96 -1.42
CA ALA A 419 -22.69 -25.26 -2.05
C ALA A 419 -23.65 -25.40 -3.22
N PHE A 420 -23.12 -25.42 -4.45
CA PHE A 420 -23.92 -25.57 -5.68
C PHE A 420 -24.98 -24.46 -5.78
N GLY A 421 -24.59 -23.20 -5.53
CA GLY A 421 -25.50 -22.06 -5.48
C GLY A 421 -26.48 -22.01 -4.29
N LYS A 422 -26.46 -22.98 -3.38
CA LYS A 422 -27.33 -23.00 -2.19
C LYS A 422 -26.59 -22.53 -0.94
N VAL A 423 -27.17 -21.55 -0.26
CA VAL A 423 -26.71 -21.06 1.04
C VAL A 423 -27.04 -22.12 2.11
N THR A 424 -26.01 -22.63 2.77
CA THR A 424 -26.13 -23.62 3.85
C THR A 424 -25.41 -23.14 5.11
N PRO A 425 -26.05 -23.18 6.29
CA PRO A 425 -25.39 -22.83 7.54
C PRO A 425 -24.33 -23.88 7.92
N SER A 426 -23.33 -23.47 8.71
CA SER A 426 -22.38 -24.44 9.27
C SER A 426 -23.10 -25.41 10.23
N PRO A 427 -22.73 -26.72 10.25
CA PRO A 427 -23.22 -27.67 11.24
C PRO A 427 -22.92 -27.24 12.69
N ALA A 428 -21.88 -26.43 12.89
CA ALA A 428 -21.49 -25.91 14.19
C ALA A 428 -22.27 -24.64 14.59
N ALA A 429 -23.05 -24.05 13.68
CA ALA A 429 -23.74 -22.80 13.93
C ALA A 429 -25.04 -23.02 14.73
N PRO A 430 -25.24 -22.32 15.86
CA PRO A 430 -26.52 -22.35 16.56
C PRO A 430 -27.61 -21.62 15.73
N PRO A 431 -28.91 -21.94 15.94
CA PRO A 431 -30.02 -21.29 15.22
C PRO A 431 -30.03 -19.76 15.35
N SER A 432 -29.48 -19.23 16.44
CA SER A 432 -29.38 -17.80 16.72
C SER A 432 -28.23 -17.08 16.01
N ALA A 433 -27.32 -17.77 15.31
CA ALA A 433 -26.13 -17.15 14.72
C ALA A 433 -26.39 -16.36 13.43
N GLY A 434 -27.62 -16.38 12.89
CA GLY A 434 -27.92 -15.80 11.57
C GLY A 434 -27.14 -16.46 10.44
N ALA A 435 -26.69 -17.72 10.63
CA ALA A 435 -25.80 -18.46 9.73
C ALA A 435 -26.41 -18.82 8.36
N GLY A 436 -27.61 -18.33 8.05
CA GLY A 436 -28.27 -18.44 6.75
C GLY A 436 -28.65 -17.09 6.14
N ASP A 437 -28.19 -15.96 6.69
CA ASP A 437 -28.46 -14.63 6.15
C ASP A 437 -27.72 -14.42 4.81
N PRO A 438 -28.46 -14.32 3.69
CA PRO A 438 -27.86 -14.14 2.36
C PRO A 438 -27.07 -12.82 2.24
N SER A 439 -27.39 -11.80 3.05
CA SER A 439 -26.67 -10.51 3.02
C SER A 439 -25.20 -10.65 3.42
N ARG A 440 -24.85 -11.71 4.18
CA ARG A 440 -23.46 -12.04 4.53
C ARG A 440 -22.74 -12.82 3.42
N ALA A 441 -23.45 -13.34 2.42
CA ALA A 441 -22.89 -14.11 1.33
C ALA A 441 -22.21 -13.21 0.27
N ASP A 442 -22.73 -12.00 0.04
CA ASP A 442 -22.31 -11.13 -1.07
C ASP A 442 -21.15 -10.16 -0.77
N ALA A 443 -20.62 -10.15 0.45
CA ALA A 443 -19.51 -9.27 0.81
C ALA A 443 -18.16 -9.82 0.30
N HIS A 444 -17.60 -9.18 -0.75
CA HIS A 444 -16.25 -9.47 -1.30
C HIS A 444 -15.15 -9.53 -0.24
N GLY A 445 -15.27 -8.77 0.87
CA GLY A 445 -14.25 -8.71 1.92
C GLY A 445 -14.08 -9.96 2.80
N PHE A 446 -14.87 -11.01 2.59
CA PHE A 446 -14.65 -12.30 3.28
C PHE A 446 -14.26 -13.45 2.33
N ALA A 447 -13.99 -13.15 1.06
CA ALA A 447 -13.48 -14.16 0.15
C ALA A 447 -12.14 -14.71 0.66
N TYR A 448 -11.93 -16.02 0.48
CA TYR A 448 -10.68 -16.72 0.79
C TYR A 448 -10.22 -16.76 2.25
N VAL A 449 -10.88 -16.08 3.19
CA VAL A 449 -10.44 -16.02 4.59
C VAL A 449 -10.35 -17.40 5.24
N LYS A 450 -11.36 -18.26 5.09
CA LYS A 450 -11.31 -19.64 5.62
C LYS A 450 -10.20 -20.44 4.93
N ARG A 451 -10.05 -20.26 3.61
CA ARG A 451 -9.09 -20.98 2.76
C ARG A 451 -7.64 -20.66 3.16
N ASP A 452 -7.27 -19.39 3.23
CA ASP A 452 -5.89 -19.00 3.50
C ASP A 452 -5.48 -19.26 4.95
N LEU A 453 -6.41 -19.14 5.90
CA LEU A 453 -6.18 -19.53 7.29
C LEU A 453 -5.95 -21.05 7.43
N VAL A 454 -6.78 -21.89 6.81
CA VAL A 454 -6.57 -23.35 6.87
C VAL A 454 -5.34 -23.79 6.08
N ARG A 455 -4.99 -23.08 5.00
CA ARG A 455 -3.74 -23.28 4.26
C ARG A 455 -2.52 -22.99 5.15
N LEU A 456 -2.52 -21.86 5.86
CA LEU A 456 -1.47 -21.52 6.83
C LEU A 456 -1.33 -22.57 7.93
N LEU A 457 -2.46 -23.04 8.48
CA LEU A 457 -2.47 -24.13 9.45
C LEU A 457 -1.83 -25.41 8.89
N GLY A 458 -2.14 -25.77 7.64
CA GLY A 458 -1.56 -26.92 6.96
C GLY A 458 -0.05 -26.81 6.81
N THR A 459 0.47 -25.64 6.44
CA THR A 459 1.91 -25.37 6.36
C THR A 459 2.59 -25.48 7.73
N LEU A 460 2.01 -24.89 8.77
CA LEU A 460 2.56 -24.96 10.14
C LEU A 460 2.59 -26.39 10.69
N ALA A 461 1.55 -27.18 10.41
CA ALA A 461 1.42 -28.57 10.86
C ALA A 461 2.40 -29.52 10.16
N HIS A 462 2.92 -29.17 8.98
CA HIS A 462 3.83 -30.02 8.24
C HIS A 462 5.08 -30.36 9.07
N GLY A 463 5.28 -31.64 9.35
CA GLY A 463 6.42 -32.17 10.12
C GLY A 463 6.52 -31.67 11.58
N SER A 464 5.45 -31.08 12.15
CA SER A 464 5.52 -30.44 13.47
C SER A 464 4.61 -31.11 14.50
N ARG A 465 5.18 -31.99 15.33
CA ARG A 465 4.45 -32.64 16.43
C ARG A 465 3.87 -31.64 17.42
N ASN A 466 4.61 -30.58 17.75
CA ASN A 466 4.14 -29.49 18.60
C ASN A 466 2.85 -28.86 18.07
N VAL A 467 2.79 -28.53 16.78
CA VAL A 467 1.58 -27.96 16.16
C VAL A 467 0.44 -28.98 16.14
N GLN A 468 0.72 -30.24 15.77
CA GLN A 468 -0.27 -31.30 15.77
C GLN A 468 -0.95 -31.47 17.14
N ASP A 469 -0.17 -31.45 18.21
CA ASP A 469 -0.67 -31.66 19.58
C ASP A 469 -1.44 -30.44 20.08
N ARG A 470 -0.91 -29.21 19.87
CA ARG A 470 -1.63 -27.96 20.21
C ARG A 470 -2.98 -27.85 19.50
N VAL A 471 -3.04 -28.22 18.22
CA VAL A 471 -4.29 -28.21 17.45
C VAL A 471 -5.29 -29.22 18.02
N ARG A 472 -4.85 -30.41 18.43
CA ARG A 472 -5.70 -31.39 19.10
C ARG A 472 -6.23 -30.86 20.43
N GLU A 473 -5.35 -30.33 21.27
CA GLU A 473 -5.70 -29.78 22.60
C GLU A 473 -6.71 -28.62 22.49
N ALA A 474 -6.58 -27.79 21.44
CA ALA A 474 -7.49 -26.71 21.15
C ALA A 474 -8.79 -27.13 20.42
N LYS A 475 -9.07 -28.44 20.27
CA LYS A 475 -10.21 -28.98 19.49
C LYS A 475 -10.28 -28.40 18.08
N GLY A 476 -9.12 -28.28 17.45
CA GLY A 476 -8.95 -27.73 16.11
C GLY A 476 -9.16 -28.77 15.02
N ILE A 477 -9.05 -30.07 15.33
CA ILE A 477 -9.29 -31.15 14.35
C ILE A 477 -10.75 -31.10 13.86
N GLU A 478 -11.71 -30.90 14.76
CA GLU A 478 -13.12 -30.74 14.41
C GLU A 478 -13.38 -29.50 13.56
N VAL A 479 -12.66 -28.41 13.84
CA VAL A 479 -12.74 -27.17 13.05
C VAL A 479 -12.28 -27.42 11.61
N VAL A 480 -11.14 -28.10 11.42
CA VAL A 480 -10.63 -28.43 10.08
C VAL A 480 -11.56 -29.40 9.35
N LEU A 481 -12.09 -30.42 10.03
CA LEU A 481 -13.05 -31.36 9.46
C LEU A 481 -14.32 -30.65 8.94
N ASN A 482 -14.81 -29.65 9.66
CA ASN A 482 -15.96 -28.85 9.23
C ASN A 482 -15.69 -28.07 7.93
N LEU A 483 -14.43 -27.76 7.62
CA LEU A 483 -14.01 -27.06 6.40
C LEU A 483 -13.75 -28.00 5.21
N CYS A 484 -13.80 -29.33 5.40
CA CYS A 484 -13.64 -30.33 4.35
C CYS A 484 -14.88 -30.47 3.44
N VAL A 485 -15.51 -29.36 3.09
CA VAL A 485 -16.74 -29.28 2.28
C VAL A 485 -16.56 -28.26 1.16
N VAL A 486 -17.40 -28.37 0.12
CA VAL A 486 -17.41 -27.39 -0.96
C VAL A 486 -18.01 -26.08 -0.45
N ASP A 487 -17.30 -24.99 -0.73
CA ASP A 487 -17.76 -23.62 -0.51
C ASP A 487 -17.32 -22.76 -1.70
N GLU A 488 -18.25 -22.40 -2.58
CA GLU A 488 -17.99 -21.64 -3.80
C GLU A 488 -17.42 -20.24 -3.52
N ARG A 489 -17.69 -19.70 -2.33
CA ARG A 489 -17.08 -18.44 -1.86
C ARG A 489 -15.58 -18.59 -1.54
N ASN A 490 -15.16 -19.79 -1.18
CA ASN A 490 -13.77 -20.11 -0.86
C ASN A 490 -13.27 -21.22 -1.80
N PRO A 491 -13.00 -20.90 -3.09
CA PRO A 491 -12.43 -21.86 -4.02
C PRO A 491 -11.20 -22.55 -3.43
N TYR A 492 -11.15 -23.88 -3.54
CA TYR A 492 -10.10 -24.75 -2.98
C TYR A 492 -10.05 -24.88 -1.45
N LEU A 493 -11.07 -24.40 -0.72
CA LEU A 493 -11.15 -24.56 0.74
C LEU A 493 -11.05 -26.04 1.15
N ARG A 494 -11.84 -26.90 0.51
CA ARG A 494 -11.89 -28.33 0.79
C ARG A 494 -10.52 -28.98 0.64
N GLU A 495 -9.82 -28.68 -0.43
CA GLU A 495 -8.52 -29.23 -0.78
C GLU A 495 -7.47 -28.82 0.25
N HIS A 496 -7.45 -27.54 0.64
CA HIS A 496 -6.56 -27.06 1.69
C HIS A 496 -6.91 -27.62 3.07
N ALA A 497 -8.20 -27.79 3.38
CA ALA A 497 -8.64 -28.42 4.63
C ALA A 497 -8.23 -29.90 4.70
N ILE A 498 -8.39 -30.65 3.61
CA ILE A 498 -7.93 -32.06 3.53
C ILE A 498 -6.40 -32.12 3.66
N PHE A 499 -5.67 -31.21 3.03
CA PHE A 499 -4.21 -31.13 3.16
C PHE A 499 -3.78 -30.82 4.60
N ALA A 500 -4.41 -29.85 5.25
CA ALA A 500 -4.15 -29.53 6.65
C ALA A 500 -4.45 -30.72 7.56
N LEU A 501 -5.60 -31.39 7.35
CA LEU A 501 -5.98 -32.60 8.08
C LEU A 501 -4.95 -33.72 7.89
N ARG A 502 -4.49 -33.97 6.66
CA ARG A 502 -3.41 -34.95 6.40
C ARG A 502 -2.17 -34.63 7.25
N ASN A 503 -1.71 -33.38 7.24
CA ASN A 503 -0.53 -32.97 8.00
C ASN A 503 -0.74 -33.08 9.52
N LEU A 504 -1.95 -32.81 10.01
CA LEU A 504 -2.32 -32.96 11.41
C LEU A 504 -2.33 -34.43 11.88
N LEU A 505 -2.68 -35.36 11.00
CA LEU A 505 -2.78 -36.80 11.30
C LEU A 505 -1.51 -37.58 10.99
N HIS A 506 -0.61 -37.01 10.19
CA HIS A 506 0.60 -37.69 9.73
C HIS A 506 1.47 -38.11 10.92
N GLU A 507 1.66 -39.43 11.07
CA GLU A 507 2.46 -40.05 12.14
C GLU A 507 2.02 -39.66 13.57
N ASN A 508 0.76 -39.24 13.77
CA ASN A 508 0.20 -38.86 15.07
C ASN A 508 -1.04 -39.71 15.43
N GLN A 509 -0.81 -40.78 16.20
CA GLN A 509 -1.87 -41.71 16.63
C GLN A 509 -2.92 -41.05 17.53
N GLU A 510 -2.52 -40.11 18.39
CA GLU A 510 -3.44 -39.41 19.28
C GLU A 510 -4.42 -38.55 18.48
N ASN A 511 -3.95 -37.89 17.41
CA ASN A 511 -4.82 -37.14 16.51
C ASN A 511 -5.72 -38.07 15.66
N GLN A 512 -5.20 -39.22 15.21
CA GLN A 512 -6.00 -40.23 14.49
C GLN A 512 -7.15 -40.77 15.35
N ALA A 513 -6.87 -41.04 16.64
CA ALA A 513 -7.88 -41.52 17.58
C ALA A 513 -9.05 -40.51 17.77
N VAL A 514 -8.79 -39.20 17.68
CA VAL A 514 -9.85 -38.19 17.72
C VAL A 514 -10.79 -38.35 16.52
N VAL A 515 -10.24 -38.54 15.32
CA VAL A 515 -11.06 -38.70 14.10
C VAL A 515 -11.86 -40.01 14.13
N GLU A 516 -11.28 -41.10 14.63
CA GLU A 516 -11.98 -42.39 14.79
C GLU A 516 -13.18 -42.32 15.76
N GLN A 517 -13.12 -41.43 16.75
CA GLN A 517 -14.19 -41.21 17.72
C GLN A 517 -15.34 -40.37 17.15
N LEU A 518 -15.10 -39.61 16.08
CA LEU A 518 -16.11 -38.78 15.43
C LEU A 518 -16.98 -39.64 14.50
N LYS A 519 -18.28 -39.75 14.82
CA LYS A 519 -19.25 -40.43 13.96
C LYS A 519 -19.74 -39.49 12.85
N PRO A 520 -19.90 -39.97 11.60
CA PRO A 520 -20.49 -39.16 10.53
C PRO A 520 -21.89 -38.70 10.90
N MET A 521 -22.16 -37.40 10.83
CA MET A 521 -23.53 -36.88 10.92
C MET A 521 -24.20 -36.98 9.54
N GLY A 522 -24.86 -38.11 9.29
CA GLY A 522 -25.80 -38.30 8.18
C GLY A 522 -25.19 -38.70 6.83
N THR A 523 -25.86 -39.61 6.13
CA THR A 523 -25.62 -39.87 4.71
C THR A 523 -26.12 -38.67 3.91
N TRP A 524 -25.28 -38.15 3.02
CA TRP A 524 -25.72 -37.17 2.04
C TRP A 524 -26.58 -37.92 1.02
N ASP A 525 -27.90 -37.82 1.14
CA ASP A 525 -28.83 -38.45 0.22
C ASP A 525 -28.77 -37.70 -1.12
N GLY A 526 -27.93 -38.20 -2.04
CA GLY A 526 -27.72 -37.65 -3.38
C GLY A 526 -28.94 -37.69 -4.30
N SER A 527 -30.15 -37.94 -3.79
CA SER A 527 -31.38 -37.98 -4.59
C SER A 527 -31.99 -36.61 -4.85
N ALA A 528 -31.53 -35.53 -4.19
CA ALA A 528 -32.08 -34.18 -4.36
C ALA A 528 -31.37 -33.34 -5.44
N ALA A 529 -30.43 -33.92 -6.20
CA ALA A 529 -29.62 -33.20 -7.20
C ALA A 529 -30.09 -33.39 -8.66
N PHE A 530 -31.19 -34.11 -8.92
CA PHE A 530 -31.68 -34.39 -10.27
C PHE A 530 -33.16 -34.02 -10.53
N GLU A 531 -33.81 -33.29 -9.63
CA GLU A 531 -35.12 -32.69 -9.92
C GLU A 531 -35.05 -31.18 -9.74
N GLY A 532 -35.07 -30.47 -10.87
CA GLY A 532 -35.01 -29.01 -10.99
C GLY A 532 -34.64 -28.58 -12.40
#